data_AF-A0A7R9JC55-F1
#
_entry.id   AF-A0A7R9JC55-F1
#
_cell.length_a   1.000
_cell.length_b   1.000
_cell.length_c   1.000
_cell.angle_alpha   90.00
_cell.angle_beta   90.00
_cell.angle_gamma   90.00
#
_symmetry.space_group_name_H-M   'P 1'
#
loop_
_entity.id
_entity.type
_entity.pdbx_description
1 polymer ?
#
loop_
_entity_poly.entity_id
_entity_poly.type
_entity_poly.pdbx_seq_one_letter_code
_entity_poly.pdbx_strand_id
1 'polypeptide(L)'
;MLHLQVLSLTHVLRFKSHDLQLSLLLDCINTYKMIQCPLNRDCCHELLGHMPLLANPSFAQFSQELGLASLGASDEDIEKLATLYFFTVEFGLCHQDGQLRVYGAGLLSSVAELKHALKANDKIKRFDPEVTCQEECIITAFQNAYYYTDSFDEAKEKMRSFANRIQRPFGVRYNPYTQSVEVLSNAEKIVTLVSELRGDLCIVSNALRKIHAQDDTVDVESITNLLHSGIQVQGDQPDQQHQ
;
A
#
# COMPACT_ATOMS: atom_id res chain seq x y z
N MET A 1 7.91 23.51 -2.91
CA MET A 1 7.54 22.25 -3.61
C MET A 1 7.62 21.05 -2.69
N LEU A 2 8.79 20.72 -2.12
CA LEU A 2 8.95 19.69 -1.07
C LEU A 2 8.06 19.98 0.15
N HIS A 3 7.95 21.24 0.57
CA HIS A 3 7.03 21.61 1.63
C HIS A 3 5.56 21.35 1.27
N LEU A 4 5.13 21.44 -0.01
CA LEU A 4 3.76 21.15 -0.44
C LEU A 4 3.51 19.65 -0.72
N GLN A 5 4.51 18.90 -1.20
CA GLN A 5 4.39 17.45 -1.46
C GLN A 5 4.59 16.63 -0.18
N VAL A 6 5.47 17.07 0.72
CA VAL A 6 5.54 16.55 2.09
C VAL A 6 4.39 17.08 2.93
N LEU A 7 3.84 18.29 2.70
CA LEU A 7 2.54 18.65 3.32
C LEU A 7 1.39 17.82 2.74
N SER A 8 1.44 17.43 1.47
CA SER A 8 0.51 16.47 0.88
C SER A 8 0.67 15.15 1.64
N LEU A 9 1.85 14.53 1.73
CA LEU A 9 2.05 13.34 2.58
C LEU A 9 1.71 13.57 4.05
N THR A 10 2.00 14.72 4.66
CA THR A 10 1.71 14.99 6.08
C THR A 10 0.23 15.30 6.30
N HIS A 11 -0.54 15.70 5.28
CA HIS A 11 -2.01 15.79 5.33
C HIS A 11 -2.64 14.43 4.95
N VAL A 12 -2.14 13.75 3.92
CA VAL A 12 -2.45 12.37 3.53
C VAL A 12 -2.24 11.38 4.71
N LEU A 13 -1.19 11.56 5.51
CA LEU A 13 -0.78 10.64 6.59
C LEU A 13 -1.18 11.12 8.00
N ARG A 14 -1.76 12.32 8.16
CA ARG A 14 -2.13 12.90 9.48
C ARG A 14 -3.58 13.34 9.59
N PHE A 15 -4.50 12.81 8.78
CA PHE A 15 -5.92 13.13 8.91
C PHE A 15 -6.66 12.23 9.89
N LYS A 16 -7.23 12.89 10.90
CA LYS A 16 -8.31 12.36 11.73
C LYS A 16 -9.55 12.19 10.86
N SER A 17 -10.13 10.98 10.94
CA SER A 17 -11.56 10.71 10.83
C SER A 17 -12.34 11.58 9.83
N HIS A 18 -12.41 11.13 8.58
CA HIS A 18 -13.62 10.95 7.76
C HIS A 18 -13.15 10.66 6.31
N ASP A 19 -13.66 9.57 5.73
CA ASP A 19 -13.60 9.21 4.30
C ASP A 19 -12.32 8.60 3.70
N LEU A 20 -11.79 7.54 4.32
CA LEU A 20 -10.60 6.82 3.85
C LEU A 20 -10.86 5.77 2.75
N GLN A 21 -11.54 6.13 1.66
CA GLN A 21 -11.38 5.41 0.39
C GLN A 21 -11.62 6.26 -0.87
N LEU A 22 -11.91 7.55 -0.72
CA LEU A 22 -12.08 8.49 -1.84
C LEU A 22 -11.66 9.93 -1.51
N SER A 23 -11.40 10.30 -0.24
CA SER A 23 -11.12 11.71 0.13
C SER A 23 -9.75 12.20 -0.31
N LEU A 24 -8.76 11.32 -0.44
CA LEU A 24 -7.45 11.66 -1.00
C LEU A 24 -7.54 12.24 -2.41
N LEU A 25 -8.52 11.80 -3.20
CA LEU A 25 -8.76 12.26 -4.57
C LEU A 25 -9.77 13.43 -4.60
N LEU A 26 -10.79 13.40 -3.74
CA LEU A 26 -11.86 14.42 -3.72
C LEU A 26 -11.48 15.72 -3.00
N ASP A 27 -10.57 15.73 -2.02
CA ASP A 27 -10.15 16.98 -1.37
C ASP A 27 -9.14 17.78 -2.22
N CYS A 28 -8.36 17.10 -3.08
CA CYS A 28 -7.65 17.77 -4.18
C CYS A 28 -8.61 18.42 -5.18
N ILE A 29 -9.81 17.85 -5.37
CA ILE A 29 -10.87 18.39 -6.23
C ILE A 29 -11.69 19.49 -5.52
N ASN A 30 -11.94 19.38 -4.21
CA ASN A 30 -12.84 20.27 -3.46
C ASN A 30 -12.14 21.45 -2.76
N THR A 31 -10.88 21.33 -2.37
CA THR A 31 -10.17 22.37 -1.58
C THR A 31 -9.47 23.42 -2.45
N TYR A 32 -9.43 23.25 -3.78
CA TYR A 32 -8.97 24.28 -4.69
C TYR A 32 -9.95 24.44 -5.84
N LYS A 33 -10.34 25.69 -6.07
CA LYS A 33 -11.10 26.28 -7.19
C LYS A 33 -10.78 25.69 -8.58
N MET A 34 -11.12 24.43 -8.84
CA MET A 34 -10.87 23.73 -10.11
C MET A 34 -12.04 23.87 -11.09
N ILE A 35 -12.51 25.10 -11.31
CA ILE A 35 -13.37 25.43 -12.46
C ILE A 35 -12.73 26.52 -13.34
N GLN A 36 -11.53 27.03 -13.00
CA GLN A 36 -10.95 28.15 -13.75
C GLN A 36 -9.42 28.22 -13.81
N CYS A 37 -8.72 27.09 -13.72
CA CYS A 37 -7.26 27.07 -13.91
C CYS A 37 -6.89 26.35 -15.23
N PRO A 38 -6.09 26.98 -16.12
CA PRO A 38 -5.57 26.32 -17.31
C PRO A 38 -4.70 25.14 -16.86
N LEU A 39 -4.79 23.98 -17.55
CA LEU A 39 -4.10 22.72 -17.20
C LEU A 39 -2.68 22.97 -16.67
N ASN A 40 -2.53 23.02 -15.34
CA ASN A 40 -1.24 23.06 -14.69
C ASN A 40 -0.69 21.63 -14.70
N ARG A 41 0.64 21.50 -14.83
CA ARG A 41 1.39 20.24 -14.85
C ARG A 41 0.97 19.29 -13.72
N ASP A 42 0.59 19.85 -12.58
CA ASP A 42 0.15 19.13 -11.39
C ASP A 42 -1.17 18.36 -11.62
N CYS A 43 -2.17 18.94 -12.31
CA CYS A 43 -3.42 18.23 -12.59
C CYS A 43 -3.23 17.06 -13.57
N CYS A 44 -2.38 17.23 -14.58
CA CYS A 44 -2.06 16.14 -15.52
C CYS A 44 -1.34 14.99 -14.81
N HIS A 45 -0.48 15.29 -13.84
CA HIS A 45 0.22 14.29 -13.04
C HIS A 45 -0.76 13.46 -12.20
N GLU A 46 -1.71 14.11 -11.51
CA GLU A 46 -2.74 13.41 -10.74
C GLU A 46 -3.66 12.54 -11.64
N LEU A 47 -4.19 13.14 -12.71
CA LEU A 47 -5.17 12.52 -13.59
C LEU A 47 -4.58 11.39 -14.45
N LEU A 48 -3.36 11.55 -14.96
CA LEU A 48 -2.75 10.59 -15.89
C LEU A 48 -1.77 9.64 -15.19
N GLY A 49 -1.17 10.06 -14.08
CA GLY A 49 -0.24 9.26 -13.30
C GLY A 49 -0.95 8.40 -12.26
N HIS A 50 -1.60 9.03 -11.28
CA HIS A 50 -2.15 8.32 -10.12
C HIS A 50 -3.51 7.66 -10.38
N MET A 51 -4.46 8.36 -11.00
CA MET A 51 -5.83 7.86 -11.14
C MET A 51 -5.94 6.50 -11.86
N PRO A 52 -5.22 6.23 -12.96
CA PRO A 52 -5.30 4.92 -13.61
C PRO A 52 -4.81 3.77 -12.72
N LEU A 53 -3.82 4.03 -11.87
CA LEU A 53 -3.28 3.02 -10.95
C LEU A 53 -4.23 2.75 -9.80
N LEU A 54 -4.87 3.80 -9.26
CA LEU A 54 -5.86 3.65 -8.19
C LEU A 54 -7.13 2.92 -8.63
N ALA A 55 -7.38 2.80 -9.93
CA ALA A 55 -8.42 1.93 -10.47
C ALA A 55 -8.05 0.43 -10.38
N ASN A 56 -6.78 0.09 -10.17
CA ASN A 56 -6.35 -1.29 -9.93
C ASN A 56 -6.52 -1.64 -8.43
N PRO A 57 -7.30 -2.68 -8.08
CA PRO A 57 -7.58 -3.02 -6.68
C PRO A 57 -6.32 -3.36 -5.86
N SER A 58 -5.37 -4.11 -6.44
CA SER A 58 -4.14 -4.49 -5.74
C SER A 58 -3.26 -3.27 -5.45
N PHE A 59 -3.18 -2.33 -6.39
CA PHE A 59 -2.45 -1.07 -6.20
C PHE A 59 -3.13 -0.13 -5.20
N ALA A 60 -4.46 -0.04 -5.24
CA ALA A 60 -5.23 0.74 -4.27
C ALA A 60 -5.03 0.19 -2.84
N GLN A 61 -5.05 -1.14 -2.69
CA GLN A 61 -4.76 -1.79 -1.41
C GLN A 61 -3.32 -1.53 -0.95
N PHE A 62 -2.33 -1.64 -1.85
CA PHE A 62 -0.94 -1.29 -1.55
C PHE A 62 -0.80 0.16 -1.03
N SER A 63 -1.42 1.12 -1.72
CA SER A 63 -1.42 2.53 -1.31
C SER A 63 -2.07 2.73 0.07
N GLN A 64 -3.16 1.99 0.34
CA GLN A 64 -3.82 2.02 1.64
C GLN A 64 -2.96 1.44 2.76
N GLU A 65 -2.26 0.33 2.53
CA GLU A 65 -1.38 -0.31 3.52
C GLU A 65 -0.27 0.65 3.97
N LEU A 66 0.32 1.40 3.01
CA LEU A 66 1.30 2.43 3.33
C LEU A 66 0.70 3.54 4.22
N GLY A 67 -0.50 4.01 3.90
CA GLY A 67 -1.19 5.02 4.70
C GLY A 67 -1.59 4.52 6.09
N LEU A 68 -1.98 3.26 6.23
CA LEU A 68 -2.27 2.64 7.53
C LEU A 68 -0.99 2.40 8.35
N ALA A 69 0.14 2.14 7.71
CA ALA A 69 1.44 1.97 8.37
C ALA A 69 1.94 3.26 9.02
N SER A 70 1.63 4.44 8.44
CA SER A 70 2.07 5.73 8.98
C SER A 70 1.30 6.17 10.23
N LEU A 71 0.11 5.60 10.49
CA LEU A 71 -0.73 6.01 11.60
C LEU A 71 -0.10 5.63 12.94
N GLY A 72 0.33 6.64 13.69
CA GLY A 72 1.00 6.46 14.98
C GLY A 72 2.47 6.05 14.87
N ALA A 73 3.05 6.12 13.68
CA ALA A 73 4.48 5.90 13.47
C ALA A 73 5.32 7.09 13.96
N SER A 74 6.61 6.86 14.21
CA SER A 74 7.57 7.91 14.52
C SER A 74 7.86 8.78 13.30
N ASP A 75 8.37 10.00 13.48
CA ASP A 75 8.75 10.86 12.34
C ASP A 75 9.82 10.18 11.47
N GLU A 76 10.76 9.44 12.07
CA GLU A 76 11.77 8.65 11.34
C GLU A 76 11.13 7.56 10.47
N ASP A 77 10.13 6.84 10.99
CA ASP A 77 9.43 5.81 10.21
C ASP A 77 8.51 6.42 9.15
N ILE A 78 7.95 7.62 9.39
CA ILE A 78 7.21 8.38 8.39
C ILE A 78 8.12 8.77 7.23
N GLU A 79 9.35 9.21 7.50
CA GLU A 79 10.35 9.50 6.45
C GLU A 79 10.68 8.25 5.64
N LYS A 80 10.90 7.09 6.29
CA LYS A 80 11.11 5.81 5.59
C LYS A 80 9.91 5.45 4.71
N LEU A 81 8.69 5.56 5.23
CA LEU A 81 7.47 5.29 4.47
C LEU A 81 7.29 6.27 3.30
N ALA A 82 7.66 7.53 3.46
CA ALA A 82 7.65 8.53 2.39
C ALA A 82 8.64 8.17 1.28
N THR A 83 9.84 7.71 1.63
CA THR A 83 10.82 7.20 0.66
C THR A 83 10.28 5.97 -0.08
N LEU A 84 9.62 5.05 0.62
CA LEU A 84 8.98 3.89 -0.01
C LEU A 84 7.87 4.29 -0.97
N TYR A 85 7.02 5.26 -0.59
CA TYR A 85 6.02 5.84 -1.49
C TYR A 85 6.67 6.41 -2.75
N PHE A 86 7.74 7.18 -2.59
CA PHE A 86 8.44 7.84 -3.68
C PHE A 86 9.01 6.82 -4.68
N PHE A 87 9.73 5.81 -4.21
CA PHE A 87 10.32 4.81 -5.10
C PHE A 87 9.35 3.75 -5.62
N THR A 88 8.10 3.76 -5.18
CA THR A 88 7.04 2.88 -5.69
C THR A 88 5.98 3.67 -6.45
N VAL A 89 5.15 4.46 -5.78
CA VAL A 89 4.01 5.17 -6.37
C VAL A 89 4.46 6.26 -7.35
N GLU A 90 5.57 6.96 -7.08
CA GLU A 90 6.05 8.04 -7.96
C GLU A 90 6.99 7.54 -9.06
N PHE A 91 7.97 6.71 -8.72
CA PHE A 91 9.05 6.28 -9.62
C PHE A 91 9.21 4.76 -9.75
N GLY A 92 8.15 4.00 -9.43
CA GLY A 92 8.18 2.54 -9.49
C GLY A 92 8.06 1.94 -10.89
N LEU A 93 8.65 0.76 -11.01
CA LEU A 93 8.66 -0.09 -12.20
C LEU A 93 8.03 -1.44 -11.87
N CYS A 94 7.50 -2.15 -12.87
CA CYS A 94 7.01 -3.50 -12.67
C CYS A 94 7.44 -4.45 -13.80
N HIS A 95 7.49 -5.74 -13.51
CA HIS A 95 7.52 -6.75 -14.56
C HIS A 95 6.11 -7.12 -14.98
N GLN A 96 5.88 -7.13 -16.29
CA GLN A 96 4.65 -7.61 -16.90
C GLN A 96 4.99 -8.39 -18.16
N ASP A 97 4.54 -9.64 -18.24
CA ASP A 97 4.79 -10.54 -19.38
C ASP A 97 6.28 -10.68 -19.73
N GLY A 98 7.14 -10.75 -18.69
CA GLY A 98 8.59 -10.85 -18.84
C GLY A 98 9.28 -9.56 -19.34
N GLN A 99 8.55 -8.45 -19.40
CA GLN A 99 9.07 -7.14 -19.80
C GLN A 99 9.01 -6.14 -18.66
N LEU A 100 10.02 -5.29 -18.56
CA LEU A 100 10.01 -4.18 -17.63
C LEU A 100 9.07 -3.07 -18.13
N ARG A 101 8.13 -2.69 -17.28
CA ARG A 101 7.12 -1.65 -17.51
C ARG A 101 7.23 -0.61 -16.40
N VAL A 102 6.63 0.55 -16.67
CA VAL A 102 6.61 1.68 -15.76
C VAL A 102 5.20 1.87 -15.27
N TYR A 103 5.04 2.06 -13.96
CA TYR A 103 3.77 2.42 -13.38
C TYR A 103 3.84 3.70 -12.54
N GLY A 104 5.02 4.14 -12.09
CA GLY A 104 5.13 5.33 -11.24
C GLY A 104 4.55 6.60 -11.89
N ALA A 105 3.75 7.35 -11.14
CA ALA A 105 3.05 8.55 -11.63
C ALA A 105 4.03 9.65 -12.11
N GLY A 106 5.13 9.85 -11.39
CA GLY A 106 6.22 10.75 -11.77
C GLY A 106 6.88 10.37 -13.10
N LEU A 107 7.06 9.07 -13.36
CA LEU A 107 7.58 8.58 -14.63
C LEU A 107 6.56 8.71 -15.77
N LEU A 108 5.28 8.39 -15.52
CA LEU A 108 4.21 8.48 -16.51
C LEU A 108 3.92 9.93 -16.94
N SER A 109 4.13 10.89 -16.03
CA SER A 109 3.94 12.32 -16.27
C SER A 109 5.17 13.04 -16.81
N SER A 110 6.34 12.37 -16.90
CA SER A 110 7.61 12.95 -17.35
C SER A 110 8.29 12.11 -18.42
N VAL A 111 8.14 12.52 -19.70
CA VAL A 111 8.77 11.82 -20.84
C VAL A 111 10.30 11.78 -20.74
N ALA A 112 10.92 12.81 -20.17
CA ALA A 112 12.37 12.87 -20.01
C ALA A 112 12.87 11.83 -18.98
N GLU A 113 12.20 11.76 -17.83
CA GLU A 113 12.52 10.79 -16.77
C GLU A 113 12.27 9.36 -17.25
N LEU A 114 11.14 9.12 -17.90
CA LEU A 114 10.79 7.82 -18.47
C LEU A 114 11.89 7.30 -19.41
N LYS A 115 12.38 8.15 -20.31
CA LYS A 115 13.48 7.80 -21.21
C LYS A 115 14.80 7.56 -20.48
N HIS A 116 15.03 8.24 -19.35
CA HIS A 116 16.21 8.00 -18.52
C HIS A 116 16.13 6.64 -17.83
N ALA A 117 15.02 6.36 -17.15
CA ALA A 117 14.76 5.11 -16.44
C ALA A 117 14.91 3.88 -17.35
N LEU A 118 14.38 3.95 -18.58
CA LEU A 118 14.47 2.84 -19.55
C LEU A 118 15.88 2.64 -20.16
N LYS A 119 16.78 3.62 -20.03
CA LYS A 119 18.16 3.52 -20.54
C LYS A 119 19.16 3.14 -19.45
N ALA A 120 18.87 3.51 -18.21
CA ALA A 120 19.75 3.31 -17.06
C ALA A 120 19.51 1.94 -16.39
N ASN A 121 19.70 0.85 -17.16
CA ASN A 121 19.47 -0.51 -16.66
C ASN A 121 20.36 -0.88 -15.45
N ASP A 122 21.52 -0.24 -15.33
CA ASP A 122 22.45 -0.38 -14.20
C ASP A 122 21.89 0.21 -12.88
N LYS A 123 20.92 1.12 -12.97
CA LYS A 123 20.27 1.76 -11.81
C LYS A 123 19.00 1.05 -11.36
N ILE A 124 18.55 0.03 -12.08
CA ILE A 124 17.28 -0.67 -11.82
C ILE A 124 17.55 -1.82 -10.83
N LYS A 125 16.91 -1.76 -9.67
CA LYS A 125 17.06 -2.71 -8.57
C LYS A 125 15.70 -3.37 -8.26
N ARG A 126 15.71 -4.55 -7.64
CA ARG A 126 14.48 -5.16 -7.15
C ARG A 126 14.01 -4.42 -5.90
N PHE A 127 12.71 -4.17 -5.81
CA PHE A 127 12.11 -3.53 -4.64
C PHE A 127 12.29 -4.40 -3.39
N ASP A 128 12.94 -3.80 -2.39
CA ASP A 128 13.08 -4.32 -1.04
C ASP A 128 12.88 -3.15 -0.08
N PRO A 129 11.81 -3.12 0.74
CA PRO A 129 11.52 -2.00 1.63
C PRO A 129 12.68 -1.61 2.55
N GLU A 130 13.44 -2.59 3.04
CA GLU A 130 14.55 -2.36 3.99
C GLU A 130 15.70 -1.58 3.36
N VAL A 131 15.96 -1.83 2.08
CA VAL A 131 16.99 -1.14 1.31
C VAL A 131 16.45 0.16 0.72
N THR A 132 15.24 0.11 0.16
CA THR A 132 14.63 1.22 -0.58
C THR A 132 14.36 2.41 0.33
N CYS A 133 13.96 2.19 1.59
CA CYS A 133 13.69 3.28 2.53
C CYS A 133 14.91 4.14 2.89
N GLN A 134 16.12 3.67 2.59
CA GLN A 134 17.39 4.37 2.84
C GLN A 134 17.88 5.15 1.61
N GLU A 135 17.23 4.99 0.46
CA GLU A 135 17.63 5.63 -0.80
C GLU A 135 17.29 7.14 -0.78
N GLU A 136 18.20 7.96 -1.32
CA GLU A 136 18.02 9.41 -1.37
C GLU A 136 16.98 9.81 -2.43
N CYS A 137 15.94 10.54 -2.01
CA CYS A 137 14.94 11.09 -2.91
C CYS A 137 15.44 12.37 -3.60
N ILE A 138 15.75 12.31 -4.89
CA ILE A 138 16.26 13.45 -5.67
C ILE A 138 15.11 14.15 -6.40
N ILE A 139 14.94 15.46 -6.21
CA ILE A 139 13.82 16.20 -6.83
C ILE A 139 14.27 17.14 -7.94
N THR A 140 15.56 17.48 -7.96
CA THR A 140 16.14 18.47 -8.89
C THR A 140 16.79 17.83 -10.12
N ALA A 141 16.99 16.51 -10.12
CA ALA A 141 17.65 15.76 -11.17
C ALA A 141 17.02 14.37 -11.32
N PHE A 142 17.48 13.61 -12.32
CA PHE A 142 17.06 12.23 -12.54
C PHE A 142 17.45 11.33 -11.37
N GLN A 143 16.63 10.31 -11.10
CA GLN A 143 16.88 9.40 -9.97
C GLN A 143 18.19 8.61 -10.14
N ASN A 144 18.81 8.28 -9.01
CA ASN A 144 19.99 7.44 -8.95
C ASN A 144 19.67 5.94 -8.92
N ALA A 145 18.46 5.58 -8.51
CA ALA A 145 17.96 4.22 -8.51
C ALA A 145 16.47 4.20 -8.86
N TYR A 146 16.05 3.11 -9.50
CA TYR A 146 14.64 2.79 -9.72
C TYR A 146 14.38 1.38 -9.22
N TYR A 147 13.19 1.15 -8.67
CA TYR A 147 12.84 -0.12 -8.04
C TYR A 147 11.71 -0.80 -8.79
N TYR A 148 11.90 -2.09 -9.11
CA TYR A 148 10.87 -2.89 -9.75
C TYR A 148 10.26 -3.95 -8.84
N THR A 149 8.99 -4.26 -9.08
CA THR A 149 8.24 -5.36 -8.44
C THR A 149 7.72 -6.33 -9.49
N ASP A 150 7.62 -7.63 -9.19
CA ASP A 150 7.08 -8.60 -10.13
C ASP A 150 5.54 -8.57 -10.15
N SER A 151 4.93 -8.15 -9.05
CA SER A 151 3.49 -7.88 -8.94
C SER A 151 3.18 -6.87 -7.84
N PHE A 152 2.00 -6.25 -7.91
CA PHE A 152 1.52 -5.39 -6.82
C PHE A 152 1.22 -6.18 -5.55
N ASP A 153 0.89 -7.48 -5.66
CA ASP A 153 0.68 -8.34 -4.50
C ASP A 153 2.00 -8.61 -3.76
N GLU A 154 3.10 -8.86 -4.48
CA GLU A 154 4.45 -8.93 -3.89
C GLU A 154 4.80 -7.63 -3.16
N ALA A 155 4.55 -6.48 -3.80
CA ALA A 155 4.83 -5.18 -3.21
C ALA A 155 4.03 -4.96 -1.91
N LYS A 156 2.75 -5.34 -1.92
CA LYS A 156 1.84 -5.28 -0.78
C LYS A 156 2.29 -6.17 0.37
N GLU A 157 2.67 -7.41 0.08
CA GLU A 157 3.17 -8.34 1.11
C GLU A 157 4.47 -7.83 1.74
N LYS A 158 5.41 -7.36 0.93
CA LYS A 158 6.65 -6.73 1.41
C LYS A 158 6.38 -5.53 2.31
N MET A 159 5.43 -4.67 1.93
CA MET A 159 5.03 -3.52 2.74
C MET A 159 4.37 -3.94 4.07
N ARG A 160 3.53 -4.99 4.08
CA ARG A 160 2.96 -5.53 5.32
C ARG A 160 4.04 -6.04 6.25
N SER A 161 5.02 -6.78 5.73
CA SER A 161 6.16 -7.26 6.50
C SER A 161 6.99 -6.11 7.07
N PHE A 162 7.23 -5.06 6.29
CA PHE A 162 7.92 -3.85 6.74
C PHE A 162 7.11 -3.12 7.83
N ALA A 163 5.81 -2.93 7.63
CA ALA A 163 4.93 -2.25 8.57
C ALA A 163 4.83 -2.96 9.93
N ASN A 164 4.99 -4.29 9.98
CA ASN A 164 5.04 -5.05 11.23
C ASN A 164 6.27 -4.74 12.08
N ARG A 165 7.34 -4.18 11.50
CA ARG A 165 8.56 -3.78 12.21
C ARG A 165 8.48 -2.37 12.77
N ILE A 166 7.53 -1.57 12.30
CA ILE A 166 7.29 -0.21 12.80
C ILE A 166 6.75 -0.32 14.23
N GLN A 167 7.47 0.29 15.17
CA GLN A 167 7.15 0.22 16.58
C GLN A 167 5.90 1.08 16.86
N ARG A 168 4.76 0.43 17.10
CA ARG A 168 3.52 1.08 17.51
C ARG A 168 2.80 0.28 18.60
N PRO A 169 2.20 0.95 19.61
CA PRO A 169 1.59 0.26 20.74
C PRO A 169 0.22 -0.36 20.42
N PHE A 170 -0.26 -0.28 19.18
CA PHE A 170 -1.57 -0.76 18.76
C PHE A 170 -1.58 -1.19 17.30
N GLY A 171 -2.48 -2.12 16.95
CA GLY A 171 -2.85 -2.39 15.57
C GLY A 171 -3.88 -1.37 15.07
N VAL A 172 -3.96 -1.18 13.75
CA VAL A 172 -5.01 -0.39 13.11
C VAL A 172 -5.68 -1.21 12.02
N ARG A 173 -6.98 -0.99 11.83
CA ARG A 173 -7.78 -1.56 10.74
C ARG A 173 -8.61 -0.45 10.11
N TYR A 174 -8.75 -0.47 8.79
CA TYR A 174 -9.76 0.33 8.13
C TYR A 174 -11.11 -0.40 8.09
N ASN A 175 -12.17 0.27 8.54
CA ASN A 175 -13.54 -0.20 8.42
C ASN A 175 -14.20 0.47 7.20
N PRO A 176 -14.48 -0.28 6.11
CA PRO A 176 -15.06 0.28 4.90
C PRO A 176 -16.53 0.67 5.04
N TYR A 177 -17.26 0.11 6.02
CA TYR A 177 -18.68 0.40 6.24
C TYR A 177 -18.90 1.75 6.93
N THR A 178 -18.03 2.08 7.89
CA THR A 178 -18.06 3.35 8.62
C THR A 178 -17.04 4.36 8.10
N GLN A 179 -16.24 3.95 7.12
CA GLN A 179 -15.17 4.75 6.51
C GLN A 179 -14.19 5.34 7.53
N SER A 180 -13.89 4.58 8.59
CA SER A 180 -13.09 5.02 9.73
C SER A 180 -11.92 4.07 10.01
N VAL A 181 -10.92 4.57 10.73
CA VAL A 181 -9.81 3.74 11.24
C VAL A 181 -10.14 3.31 12.65
N GLU A 182 -10.14 1.99 12.87
CA GLU A 182 -10.33 1.36 14.15
C GLU A 182 -8.97 0.99 14.76
N VAL A 183 -8.73 1.46 15.98
CA VAL A 183 -7.54 1.08 16.74
C VAL A 183 -7.83 -0.23 17.49
N LEU A 184 -7.08 -1.27 17.15
CA LEU A 184 -7.11 -2.60 17.78
C LEU A 184 -6.28 -2.59 19.07
N SER A 185 -6.79 -1.89 20.09
CA SER A 185 -6.08 -1.63 21.34
C SER A 185 -6.42 -2.60 22.49
N ASN A 186 -7.44 -3.44 22.34
CA ASN A 186 -7.87 -4.35 23.41
C ASN A 186 -8.47 -5.65 22.86
N ALA A 187 -8.58 -6.65 23.74
CA ALA A 187 -9.08 -7.97 23.39
C ALA A 187 -10.52 -7.95 22.87
N GLU A 188 -11.39 -7.08 23.40
CA GLU A 188 -12.79 -6.97 22.99
C GLU A 188 -12.91 -6.60 21.50
N LYS A 189 -12.17 -5.56 21.06
CA LYS A 189 -12.15 -5.15 19.65
C LYS A 189 -11.58 -6.24 18.74
N ILE A 190 -10.55 -6.96 19.20
CA ILE A 190 -9.98 -8.09 18.47
C ILE A 190 -11.02 -9.21 18.32
N VAL A 191 -11.78 -9.52 19.38
CA VAL A 191 -12.85 -10.52 19.35
C VAL A 191 -13.96 -10.13 18.38
N THR A 192 -14.37 -8.85 18.35
CA THR A 192 -15.34 -8.33 17.38
C THR A 192 -14.85 -8.56 15.94
N LEU A 193 -13.60 -8.18 15.65
CA LEU A 193 -12.98 -8.42 14.34
C LEU A 193 -12.94 -9.91 13.98
N VAL A 194 -12.53 -10.78 14.91
CA VAL A 194 -12.50 -12.23 14.67
C VAL A 194 -13.90 -12.78 14.40
N SER A 195 -14.92 -12.26 15.09
CA SER A 195 -16.32 -12.66 14.83
C SER A 195 -16.80 -12.24 13.45
N GLU A 196 -16.41 -11.06 12.96
CA GLU A 196 -16.69 -10.61 11.59
C GLU A 196 -16.00 -11.51 10.56
N LEU A 197 -14.71 -11.78 10.74
CA LEU A 197 -13.95 -12.68 9.86
C LEU A 197 -14.55 -14.10 9.84
N ARG A 198 -15.07 -14.58 10.97
CA ARG A 198 -15.79 -15.86 11.02
C ARG A 198 -17.06 -15.84 10.16
N GLY A 199 -17.74 -14.70 10.10
CA GLY A 199 -18.88 -14.48 9.21
C GLY A 199 -18.47 -14.61 7.74
N ASP A 200 -17.39 -13.94 7.34
CA ASP A 200 -16.86 -14.02 5.98
C ASP A 200 -16.42 -15.45 5.61
N LEU A 201 -15.74 -16.14 6.52
CA LEU A 201 -15.36 -17.55 6.35
C LEU A 201 -16.59 -18.47 6.17
N CYS A 202 -17.69 -18.16 6.84
CA CYS A 202 -18.95 -18.90 6.65
C CYS A 202 -19.51 -18.71 5.24
N ILE A 203 -19.43 -17.50 4.69
CA ILE A 203 -19.83 -17.20 3.30
C ILE A 203 -18.96 -18.01 2.33
N VAL A 204 -17.64 -18.01 2.52
CA VAL A 204 -16.69 -18.79 1.72
C VAL A 204 -17.01 -20.29 1.79
N SER A 205 -17.20 -20.83 3.01
CA SER A 205 -17.55 -22.25 3.19
C SER A 205 -18.86 -22.63 2.50
N ASN A 206 -19.89 -21.77 2.59
CA ASN A 206 -21.17 -22.01 1.93
C ASN A 206 -21.06 -21.95 0.40
N ALA A 207 -20.25 -21.04 -0.14
CA ALA A 207 -19.97 -20.96 -1.57
C ALA A 207 -19.24 -22.22 -2.06
N LEU A 208 -18.20 -22.67 -1.34
CA LEU A 208 -17.46 -23.89 -1.66
C LEU A 208 -18.37 -25.13 -1.69
N ARG A 209 -19.26 -25.29 -0.71
CA ARG A 209 -20.22 -26.40 -0.70
C ARG A 209 -21.16 -26.40 -1.91
N LYS A 210 -21.64 -25.22 -2.31
CA LYS A 210 -22.53 -25.08 -3.48
C LYS A 210 -21.81 -25.40 -4.78
N ILE A 211 -20.56 -24.97 -4.92
CA ILE A 211 -19.75 -25.23 -6.12
C ILE A 211 -19.35 -26.70 -6.17
N HIS A 212 -18.91 -27.30 -5.06
CA HIS A 212 -18.59 -28.73 -5.00
C HIS A 212 -19.79 -29.62 -5.35
N ALA A 213 -21.02 -29.21 -5.02
CA ALA A 213 -22.23 -29.94 -5.42
C ALA A 213 -22.54 -29.83 -6.94
N GLN A 214 -21.87 -28.96 -7.68
CA GLN A 214 -22.07 -28.70 -9.10
C GLN A 214 -20.86 -29.05 -9.98
N ASP A 215 -19.65 -29.06 -9.39
CA ASP A 215 -18.39 -29.29 -10.08
C ASP A 215 -17.42 -30.05 -9.16
N ASP A 216 -17.18 -31.33 -9.49
CA ASP A 216 -16.31 -32.24 -8.73
C ASP A 216 -14.80 -31.90 -8.88
N THR A 217 -14.44 -30.93 -9.73
CA THR A 217 -13.03 -30.56 -9.98
C THR A 217 -12.46 -29.55 -8.99
N VAL A 218 -13.27 -28.99 -8.08
CA VAL A 218 -12.79 -28.03 -7.08
C VAL A 218 -12.00 -28.73 -5.98
N ASP A 219 -10.72 -28.38 -5.88
CA ASP A 219 -9.83 -28.81 -4.80
C ASP A 219 -10.14 -28.04 -3.50
N VAL A 220 -11.13 -28.54 -2.77
CA VAL A 220 -11.58 -28.01 -1.48
C VAL A 220 -10.48 -28.10 -0.43
N GLU A 221 -9.58 -29.08 -0.54
CA GLU A 221 -8.52 -29.34 0.43
C GLU A 221 -7.44 -28.25 0.36
N SER A 222 -7.01 -27.89 -0.86
CA SER A 222 -6.04 -26.79 -1.04
C SER A 222 -6.58 -25.43 -0.60
N ILE A 223 -7.88 -25.16 -0.77
CA ILE A 223 -8.50 -23.90 -0.30
C ILE A 223 -8.59 -23.87 1.23
N THR A 224 -8.89 -25.01 1.85
CA THR A 224 -8.94 -25.13 3.31
C THR A 224 -7.56 -24.95 3.94
N ASN A 225 -6.52 -25.45 3.28
CA ASN A 225 -5.13 -25.26 3.72
C ASN A 225 -4.67 -23.80 3.68
N LEU A 226 -5.08 -23.03 2.67
CA LEU A 226 -4.82 -21.58 2.60
C LEU A 226 -5.41 -20.82 3.80
N LEU A 227 -6.59 -21.23 4.27
CA LEU A 227 -7.24 -20.64 5.44
C LEU A 227 -6.49 -20.96 6.73
N HIS A 228 -5.91 -22.16 6.85
CA HIS A 228 -5.14 -22.58 8.02
C HIS A 228 -3.75 -21.92 8.11
N SER A 229 -3.07 -21.70 6.98
CA SER A 229 -1.72 -21.12 6.98
C SER A 229 -1.69 -19.62 7.31
N GLY A 230 -2.79 -18.89 7.08
CA GLY A 230 -2.85 -17.44 7.25
C GLY A 230 -2.91 -16.94 8.70
N ILE A 231 -3.14 -17.82 9.68
CA ILE A 231 -3.31 -17.45 11.10
C ILE A 231 -2.18 -18.08 11.93
N GLN A 232 -0.99 -17.48 11.88
CA GLN A 232 0.08 -17.79 12.85
C GLN A 232 0.22 -16.63 13.83
N VAL A 233 -0.21 -16.85 15.07
CA VAL A 233 0.07 -15.96 16.20
C VAL A 233 1.33 -16.48 16.87
N GLN A 234 2.49 -15.84 16.62
CA GLN A 234 3.68 -16.09 17.44
C GLN A 234 3.45 -15.41 18.80
N GLY A 235 3.17 -16.21 19.82
CA GLY A 235 3.23 -15.75 21.20
C GLY A 235 4.69 -15.77 21.65
N ASP A 236 5.25 -14.61 22.00
CA ASP A 236 6.51 -14.55 22.74
C ASP A 236 6.31 -15.30 24.06
N GLN A 237 6.96 -16.47 24.18
CA GLN A 237 7.16 -17.09 25.48
C GLN A 237 8.24 -16.29 26.22
N PRO A 238 7.98 -15.81 27.45
CA PRO A 238 9.05 -15.21 28.24
C PRO A 238 10.06 -16.31 28.57
N ASP A 239 11.32 -16.09 28.20
CA ASP A 239 12.46 -16.91 28.59
C ASP A 239 12.44 -17.14 30.10
N GLN A 240 12.04 -18.35 30.51
CA GLN A 240 12.34 -18.85 31.83
C GLN A 240 13.84 -19.15 31.86
N GLN A 241 14.65 -18.15 32.21
CA GLN A 241 15.99 -18.39 32.75
C GLN A 241 15.84 -19.21 34.04
N HIS A 242 16.00 -20.52 33.89
CA HIS A 242 16.23 -21.42 35.01
C HIS A 242 17.58 -21.10 35.65
N GLN A 243 17.56 -21.19 36.98
CA GLN A 243 18.61 -20.99 37.97
C GLN A 243 19.92 -21.73 37.68
#